data_AF-A0A1R1EJE6-F1
#
_entry.id   AF-A0A1R1EJE6-F1
#
_cell.length_a   1.000
_cell.length_b   1.000
_cell.length_c   1.000
_cell.angle_alpha   90.00
_cell.angle_beta   90.00
_cell.angle_gamma   90.00
#
_symmetry.space_group_name_H-M   'P 1'
#
loop_
_entity.id
_entity.type
_entity.pdbx_description
1 polymer ?
#
loop_
_entity_poly.entity_id
_entity_poly.type
_entity_poly.pdbx_seq_one_letter_code
_entity_poly.pdbx_strand_id
1 'polypeptide(L)'
;MDLKQRKQWNENHKKLTHIILKPNEHQTSIELFLDQHRLLHSTRMSNSPIPTLEDELFINLCEGTLRKYPVTTPDTKNSIVWHIWHITRIEDMTMNVLVNNDEQVLHSGQWNKKLNVNYPHSGNEMTEAEVTDLSENIDIQALMAYRNDVGRKTREVVSRLLPNAFNQKVEAERMKVLEEQKAVKKEASWLLEYWGGKTIAGLILMPATRHIFLHLNKSIRIKQRIQKKGD
;
A
#
# COMPACT_ATOMS: atom_id res chain seq x y z
N MET A 1 -2.06 14.06 8.87
CA MET A 1 -2.51 14.98 7.82
C MET A 1 -3.89 15.53 8.15
N ASP A 2 -4.02 16.83 8.41
CA ASP A 2 -5.34 17.45 8.65
C ASP A 2 -6.29 17.39 7.42
N LEU A 3 -7.54 17.82 7.59
CA LEU A 3 -8.55 17.80 6.52
C LEU A 3 -8.15 18.65 5.31
N LYS A 4 -7.45 19.78 5.52
CA LYS A 4 -6.98 20.66 4.44
C LYS A 4 -5.88 19.96 3.64
N GLN A 5 -4.93 19.31 4.31
CA GLN A 5 -3.87 18.51 3.69
C GLN A 5 -4.45 17.34 2.89
N ARG A 6 -5.50 16.67 3.39
CA ARG A 6 -6.19 15.59 2.64
C ARG A 6 -6.90 16.12 1.41
N LYS A 7 -7.53 17.29 1.49
CA LYS A 7 -8.14 17.94 0.31
C LYS A 7 -7.07 18.28 -0.73
N GLN A 8 -5.94 18.85 -0.30
CA GLN A 8 -4.82 19.15 -1.19
C GLN A 8 -4.24 17.89 -1.83
N TRP A 9 -4.08 16.81 -1.07
CA TRP A 9 -3.63 15.52 -1.60
C TRP A 9 -4.57 15.01 -2.69
N ASN A 10 -5.89 15.14 -2.54
CA ASN A 10 -6.83 14.76 -3.58
C ASN A 10 -6.69 15.60 -4.86
N GLU A 11 -6.53 16.92 -4.74
CA GLU A 11 -6.33 17.79 -5.91
C GLU A 11 -5.01 17.50 -6.62
N ASN A 12 -3.94 17.25 -5.86
CA ASN A 12 -2.66 16.84 -6.42
C ASN A 12 -2.72 15.46 -7.11
N HIS A 13 -3.48 14.51 -6.57
CA HIS A 13 -3.69 13.20 -7.21
C HIS A 13 -4.47 13.32 -8.52
N LYS A 14 -5.48 14.20 -8.58
CA LYS A 14 -6.17 14.54 -9.83
C LYS A 14 -5.21 15.18 -10.83
N LYS A 15 -4.37 16.12 -10.39
CA LYS A 15 -3.34 16.74 -11.23
C LYS A 15 -2.40 15.68 -11.79
N LEU A 16 -1.87 14.80 -10.94
CA LEU A 16 -0.99 13.70 -11.35
C LEU A 16 -1.65 12.83 -12.42
N THR A 17 -2.92 12.45 -12.23
CA THR A 17 -3.70 11.68 -13.21
C THR A 17 -3.75 12.37 -14.58
N HIS A 18 -3.80 13.70 -14.60
CA HIS A 18 -3.90 14.51 -15.82
C HIS A 18 -2.56 14.71 -16.55
N ILE A 19 -1.43 14.57 -15.84
CA ILE A 19 -0.09 14.86 -16.40
C ILE A 19 0.75 13.60 -16.63
N ILE A 20 0.51 12.50 -15.93
CA ILE A 20 1.42 11.34 -15.88
C ILE A 20 1.70 10.67 -17.24
N LEU A 21 0.78 10.80 -18.20
CA LEU A 21 0.96 10.23 -19.55
C LEU A 21 1.58 11.23 -20.55
N LYS A 22 1.79 12.49 -20.16
CA LYS A 22 2.35 13.54 -21.03
C LYS A 22 3.88 13.48 -20.98
N PRO A 23 4.58 13.18 -22.08
CA PRO A 23 6.04 13.01 -22.06
C PRO A 23 6.81 14.27 -21.60
N ASN A 24 6.31 15.46 -21.94
CA ASN A 24 6.89 16.74 -21.55
C ASN A 24 6.68 17.09 -20.06
N GLU A 25 5.81 16.37 -19.35
CA GLU A 25 5.54 16.53 -17.92
C GLU A 25 6.13 15.37 -17.10
N HIS A 26 7.01 14.55 -17.69
CA HIS A 26 7.53 13.35 -17.06
C HIS A 26 8.19 13.65 -15.71
N GLN A 27 9.13 14.60 -15.67
CA GLN A 27 9.83 14.99 -14.45
C GLN A 27 8.84 15.54 -13.39
N THR A 28 7.93 16.43 -13.79
CA THR A 28 6.86 16.95 -12.93
C THR A 28 6.00 15.83 -12.34
N SER A 29 5.71 14.79 -13.13
CA SER A 29 4.89 13.65 -12.72
C SER A 29 5.61 12.78 -11.69
N ILE A 30 6.92 12.55 -11.88
CA ILE A 30 7.77 11.85 -10.92
C ILE A 30 7.80 12.61 -9.58
N GLU A 31 8.10 13.90 -9.61
CA GLU A 31 8.18 14.74 -8.41
C GLU A 31 6.83 14.77 -7.66
N LEU A 32 5.74 14.99 -8.39
CA LEU A 32 4.40 15.02 -7.81
C LEU A 32 4.00 13.66 -7.24
N PHE A 33 4.35 12.54 -7.89
CA PHE A 33 4.16 11.22 -7.31
C PHE A 33 4.96 11.06 -6.00
N LEU A 34 6.25 11.41 -5.99
CA LEU A 34 7.11 11.25 -4.82
C LEU A 34 6.61 12.08 -3.62
N ASP A 35 6.07 13.26 -3.87
CA ASP A 35 5.44 14.09 -2.84
C ASP A 35 4.16 13.46 -2.30
N GLN A 36 3.30 12.98 -3.20
CA GLN A 36 2.05 12.35 -2.83
C GLN A 36 2.26 11.03 -2.07
N HIS A 37 3.24 10.22 -2.50
CA HIS A 37 3.62 8.95 -1.88
C HIS A 37 4.19 9.17 -0.48
N ARG A 38 5.11 10.13 -0.31
CA ARG A 38 5.67 10.52 1.00
C ARG A 38 4.57 10.77 2.04
N LEU A 39 3.52 11.48 1.67
CA LEU A 39 2.42 11.84 2.59
C LEU A 39 1.57 10.65 3.05
N LEU A 40 1.76 9.47 2.48
CA LEU A 40 1.04 8.24 2.83
C LEU A 40 1.88 7.23 3.63
N HIS A 41 3.15 7.51 3.89
CA HIS A 41 4.05 6.62 4.61
C HIS A 41 4.57 7.30 5.88
N SER A 42 5.16 6.55 6.80
CA SER A 42 5.78 7.14 7.99
C SER A 42 6.79 8.23 7.63
N THR A 43 6.90 9.27 8.46
CA THR A 43 7.97 10.29 8.34
C THR A 43 9.35 9.68 8.20
N ARG A 44 9.62 8.57 8.89
CA ARG A 44 10.90 7.84 8.86
C ARG A 44 11.19 7.15 7.52
N MET A 45 10.18 6.87 6.70
CA MET A 45 10.38 6.24 5.39
C MET A 45 11.12 7.16 4.42
N SER A 46 10.74 8.44 4.39
CA SER A 46 11.23 9.41 3.39
C SER A 46 11.75 10.72 3.98
N ASN A 47 12.02 10.78 5.28
CA ASN A 47 12.40 12.00 6.02
C ASN A 47 11.44 13.17 5.76
N SER A 48 10.13 12.92 5.88
CA SER A 48 9.12 13.95 5.61
C SER A 48 9.27 15.13 6.58
N PRO A 49 9.28 16.39 6.08
CA PRO A 49 9.38 17.58 6.93
C PRO A 49 8.08 17.90 7.68
N ILE A 50 6.98 17.22 7.33
CA ILE A 50 5.66 17.40 7.93
C ILE A 50 5.03 16.04 8.29
N PRO A 51 4.13 16.00 9.31
CA PRO A 51 3.41 14.78 9.67
C PRO A 51 2.57 14.23 8.50
N THR A 52 2.65 12.93 8.27
CA THR A 52 1.97 12.24 7.18
C THR A 52 0.59 11.73 7.60
N LEU A 53 -0.12 11.04 6.70
CA LEU A 53 -1.38 10.37 7.04
C LEU A 53 -1.13 9.12 7.92
N GLU A 54 -0.01 8.43 7.69
CA GLU A 54 0.38 7.28 8.51
C GLU A 54 0.77 7.73 9.92
N ASP A 55 1.54 8.80 10.08
CA ASP A 55 1.89 9.31 11.41
C ASP A 55 0.63 9.68 12.23
N GLU A 56 -0.38 10.24 11.57
CA GLU A 56 -1.68 10.54 12.20
C GLU A 56 -2.47 9.27 12.58
N LEU A 57 -2.35 8.20 11.80
CA LEU A 57 -2.91 6.92 12.19
C LEU A 57 -2.25 6.42 13.48
N PHE A 58 -0.92 6.51 13.60
CA PHE A 58 -0.18 5.93 14.73
C PHE A 58 -0.09 6.81 15.98
N ILE A 59 -0.31 8.13 15.90
CA ILE A 59 -0.27 9.00 17.09
C ILE A 59 -1.28 8.54 18.17
N ASN A 60 -0.82 8.18 19.37
CA ASN A 60 -1.68 7.67 20.44
C ASN A 60 -2.52 6.42 20.06
N LEU A 61 -2.10 5.63 19.07
CA LEU A 61 -2.75 4.34 18.74
C LEU A 61 -2.26 3.27 19.71
N CYS A 62 -3.17 2.61 20.42
CA CYS A 62 -2.81 1.46 21.26
C CYS A 62 -2.84 0.16 20.45
N GLU A 63 -1.99 -0.79 20.82
CA GLU A 63 -1.87 -2.08 20.13
C GLU A 63 -3.19 -2.87 20.13
N GLY A 64 -3.95 -2.84 21.23
CA GLY A 64 -5.26 -3.48 21.29
C GLY A 64 -6.25 -2.97 20.23
N THR A 65 -6.21 -1.67 19.93
CA THR A 65 -7.02 -1.08 18.84
C THR A 65 -6.48 -1.48 17.47
N LEU A 66 -5.16 -1.50 17.31
CA LEU A 66 -4.49 -1.88 16.08
C LEU A 66 -4.85 -3.33 15.67
N ARG A 67 -4.87 -4.24 16.65
CA ARG A 67 -5.17 -5.68 16.48
C ARG A 67 -6.66 -6.01 16.48
N LYS A 68 -7.54 -5.12 16.94
CA LYS A 68 -8.97 -5.42 17.12
C LYS A 68 -9.58 -5.98 15.83
N TYR A 69 -10.02 -7.23 15.90
CA TYR A 69 -10.79 -7.92 14.88
C TYR A 69 -11.92 -8.73 15.56
N PRO A 70 -13.10 -8.85 14.93
CA PRO A 70 -13.57 -7.99 13.86
C PRO A 70 -13.84 -6.56 14.35
N VAL A 71 -13.75 -5.59 13.45
CA VAL A 71 -14.22 -4.22 13.70
C VAL A 71 -15.66 -4.07 13.23
N THR A 72 -16.43 -3.21 13.89
CA THR A 72 -17.81 -2.91 13.51
C THR A 72 -17.87 -1.56 12.78
N THR A 73 -17.58 -1.57 11.47
CA THR A 73 -17.68 -0.40 10.59
C THR A 73 -18.46 -0.73 9.31
N PRO A 74 -19.13 0.25 8.66
CA PRO A 74 -19.94 -0.03 7.47
C PRO A 74 -19.17 -0.62 6.29
N ASP A 75 -17.86 -0.34 6.19
CA ASP A 75 -17.04 -0.55 5.00
C ASP A 75 -15.90 -1.58 5.18
N THR A 76 -15.81 -2.23 6.35
CA THR A 76 -14.86 -3.32 6.64
C THR A 76 -15.19 -4.01 7.95
N LYS A 77 -14.76 -5.28 8.08
CA LYS A 77 -14.61 -5.99 9.36
C LYS A 77 -13.14 -6.20 9.76
N ASN A 78 -12.20 -5.88 8.88
CA ASN A 78 -10.77 -6.14 9.09
C ASN A 78 -10.14 -5.16 10.09
N SER A 79 -9.12 -5.64 10.81
CA SER A 79 -8.33 -4.86 11.76
C SER A 79 -7.51 -3.77 11.05
N ILE A 80 -7.01 -2.80 11.83
CA ILE A 80 -6.06 -1.81 11.30
C ILE A 80 -4.77 -2.50 10.87
N VAL A 81 -4.27 -3.48 11.64
CA VAL A 81 -3.05 -4.20 11.29
C VAL A 81 -3.18 -4.95 9.96
N TRP A 82 -4.34 -5.57 9.70
CA TRP A 82 -4.64 -6.15 8.39
C TRP A 82 -4.59 -5.11 7.28
N HIS A 83 -5.16 -3.92 7.50
CA HIS A 83 -5.14 -2.85 6.50
C HIS A 83 -3.72 -2.38 6.17
N ILE A 84 -2.84 -2.26 7.17
CA ILE A 84 -1.42 -1.86 6.95
C ILE A 84 -0.64 -2.96 6.24
N TRP A 85 -0.84 -4.22 6.62
CA TRP A 85 -0.22 -5.35 5.92
C TRP A 85 -0.73 -5.45 4.47
N HIS A 86 -2.04 -5.37 4.26
CA HIS A 86 -2.66 -5.49 2.93
C HIS A 86 -2.15 -4.44 1.94
N ILE A 87 -2.14 -3.15 2.33
CA ILE A 87 -1.61 -2.10 1.44
C ILE A 87 -0.13 -2.30 1.13
N THR A 88 0.65 -2.80 2.09
CA THR A 88 2.09 -3.06 1.92
C THR A 88 2.32 -4.21 0.94
N ARG A 89 1.56 -5.31 1.06
CA ARG A 89 1.62 -6.45 0.13
C ARG A 89 1.25 -6.04 -1.29
N ILE A 90 0.16 -5.29 -1.45
CA ILE A 90 -0.31 -4.80 -2.76
C ILE A 90 0.73 -3.86 -3.40
N GLU A 91 1.28 -2.92 -2.63
CA GLU A 91 2.33 -2.02 -3.10
C GLU A 91 3.58 -2.79 -3.53
N ASP A 92 4.03 -3.74 -2.72
CA ASP A 92 5.21 -4.58 -3.01
C ASP A 92 5.04 -5.37 -4.31
N MET A 93 3.95 -6.12 -4.46
CA MET A 93 3.68 -6.90 -5.67
C MET A 93 3.62 -6.02 -6.92
N THR A 94 2.90 -4.91 -6.83
CA THR A 94 2.67 -4.07 -8.01
C THR A 94 3.90 -3.28 -8.40
N MET A 95 4.64 -2.71 -7.45
CA MET A 95 5.80 -1.87 -7.76
C MET A 95 7.05 -2.70 -8.06
N ASN A 96 7.30 -3.77 -7.31
CA ASN A 96 8.53 -4.55 -7.48
C ASN A 96 8.41 -5.60 -8.57
N VAL A 97 7.31 -6.35 -8.62
CA VAL A 97 7.15 -7.39 -9.65
C VAL A 97 6.61 -6.79 -10.93
N LEU A 98 5.45 -6.13 -10.88
CA LEU A 98 4.76 -5.73 -12.11
C LEU A 98 5.41 -4.53 -12.81
N VAL A 99 5.88 -3.52 -12.05
CA VAL A 99 6.54 -2.34 -12.62
C VAL A 99 8.03 -2.56 -12.81
N ASN A 100 8.74 -3.04 -11.78
CA ASN A 100 10.21 -3.14 -11.80
C ASN A 100 10.76 -4.46 -12.37
N ASN A 101 9.93 -5.49 -12.54
CA ASN A 101 10.35 -6.84 -12.94
C ASN A 101 11.46 -7.41 -12.04
N ASP A 102 11.26 -7.28 -10.74
CA ASP A 102 12.21 -7.68 -9.69
C ASP A 102 11.48 -8.52 -8.64
N GLU A 103 12.23 -9.17 -7.76
CA GLU A 103 11.63 -9.93 -6.67
C GLU A 103 10.88 -9.02 -5.68
N GLN A 104 9.87 -9.56 -5.02
CA GLN A 104 9.17 -8.85 -3.96
C GLN A 104 10.12 -8.54 -2.80
N VAL A 105 9.99 -7.35 -2.21
CA VAL A 105 10.72 -6.96 -1.00
C VAL A 105 10.42 -7.94 0.13
N LEU A 106 9.22 -8.53 0.17
CA LEU A 106 8.87 -9.61 1.10
C LEU A 106 9.94 -10.72 1.14
N HIS A 107 10.46 -11.11 -0.02
CA HIS A 107 11.41 -12.20 -0.19
C HIS A 107 12.85 -11.72 -0.02
N SER A 108 13.26 -10.65 -0.70
CA SER A 108 14.63 -10.12 -0.64
C SER A 108 15.02 -9.67 0.77
N GLY A 109 14.08 -9.08 1.52
CA GLY A 109 14.25 -8.68 2.91
C GLY A 109 14.01 -9.80 3.93
N GLN A 110 13.65 -11.01 3.48
CA GLN A 110 13.22 -12.15 4.30
C GLN A 110 12.10 -11.78 5.30
N TRP A 111 11.22 -10.86 4.91
CA TRP A 111 10.14 -10.38 5.78
C TRP A 111 9.11 -11.46 6.06
N ASN A 112 8.90 -12.41 5.15
CA ASN A 112 8.07 -13.59 5.39
C ASN A 112 8.48 -14.39 6.64
N LYS A 113 9.76 -14.38 7.04
CA LYS A 113 10.26 -15.03 8.26
C LYS A 113 10.17 -14.14 9.50
N LYS A 114 10.06 -12.82 9.32
CA LYS A 114 10.09 -11.81 10.39
C LYS A 114 8.70 -11.38 10.84
N LEU A 115 7.69 -11.50 9.98
CA LEU A 115 6.32 -11.06 10.26
C LEU A 115 5.56 -11.95 11.24
N ASN A 116 6.09 -13.11 11.62
CA ASN A 116 5.45 -14.11 12.48
C ASN A 116 4.13 -14.70 11.94
N VAL A 117 3.79 -14.42 10.67
CA VAL A 117 2.65 -14.99 9.94
C VAL A 117 3.10 -15.38 8.53
N ASN A 118 2.49 -16.42 7.96
CA ASN A 118 2.89 -16.95 6.66
C ASN A 118 1.79 -16.81 5.61
N TYR A 119 1.53 -15.57 5.21
CA TYR A 119 0.57 -15.24 4.14
C TYR A 119 1.31 -14.65 2.93
N PRO A 120 1.63 -15.47 1.90
CA PRO A 120 2.30 -14.96 0.71
C PRO A 120 1.38 -14.09 -0.15
N HIS A 121 0.06 -14.20 0.02
CA HIS A 121 -0.91 -13.55 -0.84
C HIS A 121 -1.21 -12.08 -0.45
N SER A 122 -1.99 -11.40 -1.30
CA SER A 122 -2.33 -9.98 -1.16
C SER A 122 -3.30 -9.67 -0.02
N GLY A 123 -4.04 -10.68 0.45
CA GLY A 123 -5.08 -10.52 1.47
C GLY A 123 -6.50 -10.49 0.92
N ASN A 124 -6.66 -10.39 -0.40
CA ASN A 124 -7.95 -10.56 -1.05
C ASN A 124 -8.45 -12.00 -0.85
N GLU A 125 -9.74 -12.15 -0.58
CA GLU A 125 -10.39 -13.44 -0.29
C GLU A 125 -9.73 -14.20 0.90
N MET A 126 -9.20 -13.47 1.88
CA MET A 126 -8.85 -14.09 3.17
C MET A 126 -10.11 -14.52 3.91
N THR A 127 -10.07 -15.72 4.48
CA THR A 127 -11.11 -16.26 5.36
C THR A 127 -11.09 -15.55 6.72
N GLU A 128 -12.19 -15.63 7.47
CA GLU A 128 -12.26 -15.05 8.82
C GLU A 128 -11.18 -15.63 9.76
N ALA A 129 -10.85 -16.92 9.61
CA ALA A 129 -9.78 -17.57 10.37
C ALA A 129 -8.39 -16.99 10.04
N GLU A 130 -8.09 -16.80 8.75
CA GLU A 130 -6.83 -16.20 8.31
C GLU A 130 -6.69 -14.74 8.78
N VAL A 131 -7.78 -13.95 8.75
CA VAL A 131 -7.74 -12.56 9.24
C VAL A 131 -7.62 -12.49 10.77
N THR A 132 -8.24 -13.44 11.48
CA THR A 132 -8.10 -13.57 12.95
C THR A 132 -6.65 -13.85 13.30
N ASP A 133 -6.07 -14.90 12.73
CA ASP A 133 -4.66 -15.28 12.96
C ASP A 133 -3.70 -14.14 12.61
N LEU A 134 -3.87 -13.50 11.45
CA LEU A 134 -3.04 -12.37 11.06
C LEU A 134 -3.14 -11.22 12.08
N SER A 135 -4.35 -10.88 12.52
CA SER A 135 -4.57 -9.75 13.43
C SER A 135 -3.96 -9.99 14.82
N GLU A 136 -3.99 -11.23 15.28
CA GLU A 136 -3.48 -11.63 16.58
C GLU A 136 -1.96 -11.78 16.58
N ASN A 137 -1.40 -12.42 15.54
CA ASN A 137 -0.04 -12.97 15.61
C ASN A 137 1.02 -12.19 14.84
N ILE A 138 0.64 -11.29 13.92
CA ILE A 138 1.64 -10.54 13.13
C ILE A 138 2.53 -9.67 14.04
N ASP A 139 3.83 -9.68 13.76
CA ASP A 139 4.79 -8.79 14.39
C ASP A 139 4.64 -7.38 13.80
N ILE A 140 4.16 -6.44 14.64
CA ILE A 140 3.88 -5.06 14.23
C ILE A 140 5.17 -4.31 13.89
N GLN A 141 6.25 -4.52 14.65
CA GLN A 141 7.51 -3.82 14.39
C GLN A 141 8.11 -4.27 13.06
N ALA A 142 8.11 -5.58 12.81
CA ALA A 142 8.52 -6.14 11.53
C ALA A 142 7.63 -5.66 10.38
N LEU A 143 6.31 -5.57 10.57
CA LEU A 143 5.40 -5.03 9.57
C LEU A 143 5.72 -3.57 9.22
N MET A 144 5.98 -2.71 10.20
CA MET A 144 6.32 -1.31 9.95
C MET A 144 7.68 -1.16 9.26
N ALA A 145 8.65 -2.00 9.61
CA ALA A 145 9.95 -2.01 8.95
C ALA A 145 9.86 -2.51 7.50
N TYR A 146 9.13 -3.61 7.26
CA TYR A 146 8.80 -4.11 5.92
C TYR A 146 8.12 -3.03 5.08
N ARG A 147 7.12 -2.34 5.64
CA ARG A 147 6.42 -1.26 4.96
C ARG A 147 7.36 -0.12 4.55
N ASN A 148 8.32 0.23 5.40
CA ASN A 148 9.31 1.25 5.08
C ASN A 148 10.25 0.81 3.95
N ASP A 149 10.66 -0.46 3.92
CA ASP A 149 11.48 -1.00 2.83
C ASP A 149 10.73 -0.99 1.50
N VAL A 150 9.48 -1.44 1.50
CA VAL A 150 8.59 -1.38 0.31
C VAL A 150 8.46 0.07 -0.16
N GLY A 151 8.15 1.01 0.75
CA GLY A 151 8.01 2.41 0.40
C GLY A 151 9.29 3.02 -0.20
N ARG A 152 10.47 2.69 0.34
CA ARG A 152 11.75 3.13 -0.23
C ARG A 152 12.00 2.54 -1.61
N LYS A 153 11.76 1.24 -1.78
CA LYS A 153 11.96 0.57 -3.06
C LYS A 153 10.98 1.10 -4.12
N THR A 154 9.71 1.30 -3.78
CA THR A 154 8.72 1.96 -4.66
C THR A 154 9.24 3.30 -5.19
N ARG A 155 9.83 4.14 -4.32
CA ARG A 155 10.38 5.43 -4.73
C ARG A 155 11.58 5.27 -5.66
N GLU A 156 12.51 4.36 -5.36
CA GLU A 156 13.64 4.03 -6.23
C GLU A 156 13.19 3.57 -7.62
N VAL A 157 12.18 2.69 -7.68
CA VAL A 157 11.59 2.20 -8.93
C VAL A 157 11.00 3.34 -9.73
N VAL A 158 10.11 4.12 -9.12
CA VAL A 158 9.41 5.19 -9.85
C VAL A 158 10.38 6.26 -10.32
N SER A 159 11.33 6.69 -9.49
CA SER A 159 12.35 7.70 -9.86
C SER A 159 13.21 7.34 -11.07
N ARG A 160 13.29 6.06 -11.46
CA ARG A 160 14.06 5.60 -12.62
C ARG A 160 13.22 5.31 -13.86
N LEU A 161 11.90 5.45 -13.78
CA LEU A 161 11.04 5.24 -14.94
C LEU A 161 11.36 6.25 -16.03
N LEU A 162 11.42 5.79 -17.28
CA LEU A 162 11.62 6.66 -18.44
C LEU A 162 10.30 7.32 -18.87
N PRO A 163 10.33 8.45 -19.61
CA PRO A 163 9.13 9.18 -20.06
C PRO A 163 8.01 8.32 -20.65
N ASN A 164 8.36 7.31 -21.44
CA ASN A 164 7.37 6.45 -22.11
C ASN A 164 6.93 5.22 -21.28
N ALA A 165 7.61 4.92 -20.17
CA ALA A 165 7.31 3.74 -19.36
C ALA A 165 5.89 3.80 -18.78
N PHE A 166 5.40 4.98 -18.42
CA PHE A 166 4.04 5.18 -17.86
C PHE A 166 2.91 4.66 -18.76
N ASN A 167 3.10 4.68 -20.09
CA ASN A 167 2.14 4.21 -21.08
C ASN A 167 2.18 2.68 -21.28
N GLN A 168 3.24 2.01 -20.84
CA GLN A 168 3.42 0.58 -21.06
C GLN A 168 2.39 -0.22 -20.25
N LYS A 169 1.88 -1.29 -20.86
CA LYS A 169 1.07 -2.30 -20.18
C LYS A 169 1.95 -3.19 -19.31
N VAL A 170 1.35 -3.77 -18.29
CA VAL A 170 2.00 -4.82 -17.51
C VAL A 170 2.22 -6.03 -18.42
N GLU A 171 3.45 -6.53 -18.45
CA GLU A 171 3.78 -7.75 -19.19
C GLU A 171 3.12 -8.96 -18.54
N ALA A 172 2.50 -9.82 -19.35
CA ALA A 172 1.80 -11.01 -18.87
C ALA A 172 2.71 -11.96 -18.07
N GLU A 173 3.99 -12.03 -18.40
CA GLU A 173 4.95 -12.87 -17.69
C GLU A 173 5.13 -12.45 -16.23
N ARG A 174 5.10 -11.14 -15.94
CA ARG A 174 5.20 -10.61 -14.57
C ARG A 174 3.97 -10.97 -13.74
N MET A 175 2.82 -11.15 -14.37
CA MET A 175 1.61 -11.64 -13.71
C MET A 175 1.73 -13.12 -13.33
N LYS A 176 2.31 -13.95 -14.21
CA LYS A 176 2.58 -15.36 -13.91
C LYS A 176 3.53 -15.52 -12.73
N VAL A 177 4.55 -14.67 -12.62
CA VAL A 177 5.45 -14.65 -11.44
C VAL A 177 4.65 -14.50 -10.14
N LEU A 178 3.67 -13.59 -10.09
CA LEU A 178 2.81 -13.43 -8.91
C LEU A 178 1.93 -14.68 -8.66
N GLU A 179 1.43 -15.31 -9.71
CA GLU A 179 0.64 -16.54 -9.60
C GLU A 179 1.48 -17.71 -9.05
N GLU A 180 2.69 -17.93 -9.58
CA GLU A 180 3.63 -18.97 -9.13
C GLU A 180 4.07 -18.76 -7.68
N GLN A 181 4.25 -17.51 -7.28
CA GLN A 181 4.56 -17.13 -5.89
C GLN A 181 3.36 -17.27 -4.94
N LYS A 182 2.17 -17.63 -5.46
CA LYS A 182 0.90 -17.64 -4.70
C LYS A 182 0.63 -16.27 -4.04
N ALA A 183 1.08 -15.20 -4.71
CA ALA A 183 0.91 -13.82 -4.27
C ALA A 183 -0.54 -13.33 -4.41
N VAL A 184 -1.34 -14.04 -5.21
CA VAL A 184 -2.79 -13.86 -5.31
C VAL A 184 -3.45 -15.22 -5.07
N LYS A 185 -4.46 -15.27 -4.20
CA LYS A 185 -5.24 -16.49 -3.97
C LYS A 185 -6.01 -16.86 -5.24
N LYS A 186 -6.29 -18.14 -5.44
CA LYS A 186 -7.05 -18.61 -6.62
C LYS A 186 -8.44 -17.97 -6.68
N GLU A 187 -9.08 -17.78 -5.54
CA GLU A 187 -10.38 -17.12 -5.39
C GLU A 187 -10.32 -15.63 -5.75
N ALA A 188 -9.13 -15.04 -5.69
CA ALA A 188 -8.86 -13.64 -6.01
C ALA A 188 -8.24 -13.46 -7.41
N SER A 189 -8.36 -14.43 -8.32
CA SER A 189 -7.72 -14.38 -9.66
C SER A 189 -8.10 -13.14 -10.48
N TRP A 190 -9.30 -12.60 -10.26
CA TRP A 190 -9.75 -11.33 -10.84
C TRP A 190 -8.76 -10.17 -10.59
N LEU A 191 -7.99 -10.21 -9.50
CA LEU A 191 -6.99 -9.20 -9.19
C LEU A 191 -5.84 -9.21 -10.19
N LEU A 192 -5.46 -10.39 -10.68
CA LEU A 192 -4.45 -10.52 -11.71
C LEU A 192 -4.96 -9.91 -13.03
N GLU A 193 -6.20 -10.20 -13.41
CA GLU A 193 -6.84 -9.58 -14.58
C GLU A 193 -6.93 -8.05 -14.44
N TYR A 194 -7.31 -7.57 -13.25
CA TYR A 194 -7.40 -6.15 -12.95
C TYR A 194 -6.05 -5.44 -13.15
N TRP A 195 -4.95 -6.01 -12.62
CA TRP A 195 -3.62 -5.44 -12.77
C TRP A 195 -3.08 -5.57 -14.20
N GLY A 196 -3.29 -6.71 -14.86
CA GLY A 196 -2.89 -6.93 -16.25
C GLY A 196 -3.56 -5.96 -17.22
N GLY A 197 -4.79 -5.52 -16.92
CA GLY A 197 -5.48 -4.48 -17.68
C GLY A 197 -4.89 -3.07 -17.55
N LYS A 198 -4.01 -2.81 -16.56
CA LYS A 198 -3.46 -1.48 -16.28
C LYS A 198 -2.21 -1.18 -17.12
N THR A 199 -1.93 0.11 -17.25
CA THR A 199 -0.60 0.60 -17.58
C THR A 199 0.22 0.79 -16.29
N ILE A 200 1.53 1.01 -16.41
CA ILE A 200 2.38 1.39 -15.28
C ILE A 200 1.82 2.63 -14.56
N ALA A 201 1.36 3.64 -15.31
CA ALA A 201 0.68 4.79 -14.71
C ALA A 201 -0.56 4.38 -13.90
N GLY A 202 -1.34 3.41 -14.39
CA GLY A 202 -2.50 2.88 -13.67
C GLY A 202 -2.12 2.24 -12.33
N LEU A 203 -1.01 1.50 -12.27
CA LEU A 203 -0.51 0.90 -11.03
C LEU A 203 0.03 1.96 -10.04
N ILE A 204 0.67 3.02 -10.56
CA ILE A 204 1.14 4.14 -9.75
C ILE A 204 -0.02 4.96 -9.15
N LEU A 205 -1.04 5.25 -9.96
CA LEU A 205 -2.18 6.06 -9.56
C LEU A 205 -3.17 5.34 -8.63
N MET A 206 -3.16 4.00 -8.61
CA MET A 206 -4.07 3.21 -7.79
C MET A 206 -3.33 2.47 -6.66
N PRO A 207 -2.71 1.29 -6.87
CA PRO A 207 -1.95 0.57 -5.85
C PRO A 207 -0.98 1.41 -5.00
N ALA A 208 -0.11 2.21 -5.64
CA ALA A 208 0.95 2.94 -4.93
C ALA A 208 0.52 4.31 -4.38
N THR A 209 -0.74 4.73 -4.58
CA THR A 209 -1.23 6.02 -4.07
C THR A 209 -2.66 5.92 -3.54
N ARG A 210 -3.67 5.96 -4.42
CA ARG A 210 -5.09 6.04 -4.03
C ARG A 210 -5.51 4.91 -3.10
N HIS A 211 -5.07 3.70 -3.36
CA HIS A 211 -5.38 2.52 -2.55
C HIS A 211 -4.89 2.69 -1.10
N ILE A 212 -3.60 3.05 -0.94
CA ILE A 212 -2.98 3.34 0.37
C ILE A 212 -3.76 4.45 1.09
N PHE A 213 -4.05 5.56 0.41
CA PHE A 213 -4.81 6.68 0.99
C PHE A 213 -6.19 6.24 1.52
N LEU A 214 -6.92 5.40 0.79
CA LEU A 214 -8.24 4.92 1.21
C LEU A 214 -8.16 4.05 2.46
N HIS A 215 -7.21 3.13 2.52
CA HIS A 215 -7.01 2.21 3.64
C HIS A 215 -6.51 2.90 4.92
N LEU A 216 -5.62 3.91 4.79
CA LEU A 216 -5.20 4.72 5.93
C LEU A 216 -6.36 5.55 6.48
N ASN A 217 -7.16 6.19 5.63
CA ASN A 217 -8.36 6.90 6.08
C ASN A 217 -9.37 5.97 6.78
N LYS A 218 -9.56 4.76 6.24
CA LYS A 218 -10.41 3.73 6.87
C LYS A 218 -9.88 3.34 8.25
N SER A 219 -8.58 3.11 8.36
CA SER A 219 -7.90 2.81 9.63
C SER A 219 -8.04 3.93 10.66
N ILE A 220 -7.95 5.19 10.24
CA ILE A 220 -8.17 6.35 11.12
C ILE A 220 -9.61 6.38 11.65
N ARG A 221 -10.61 6.07 10.81
CA ARG A 221 -12.02 5.96 11.26
C ARG A 221 -12.20 4.84 12.28
N ILE A 222 -11.59 3.68 12.05
CA ILE A 222 -11.61 2.54 12.99
C ILE A 222 -11.02 2.97 14.33
N LYS A 223 -9.81 3.54 14.33
CA LYS A 223 -9.14 4.05 15.53
C LYS A 223 -10.03 5.03 16.29
N GLN A 224 -10.58 6.03 15.61
CA GLN A 224 -11.45 7.02 16.23
C GLN A 224 -12.70 6.38 16.84
N ARG A 225 -13.29 5.36 16.20
CA ARG A 225 -14.49 4.68 16.71
C ARG A 225 -14.23 3.81 17.93
N ILE A 226 -13.07 3.15 17.99
CA ILE A 226 -12.70 2.26 19.09
C ILE A 226 -12.18 3.09 20.28
N GLN A 227 -11.23 4.00 20.04
CA GLN A 227 -10.58 4.73 21.12
C GLN A 227 -11.37 5.94 21.64
N LYS A 228 -12.29 6.56 20.87
CA LYS A 228 -13.21 7.56 21.45
C LYS A 228 -14.31 6.96 22.32
N LYS A 229 -14.48 5.63 22.31
CA LYS A 229 -15.43 4.92 23.19
C LYS A 229 -14.77 4.45 24.49
N GLY A 230 -13.50 4.79 24.72
CA GLY A 230 -12.72 4.41 25.90
C GLY A 230 -12.48 5.53 26.90
N ASP A 231 -13.02 6.73 26.65
CA ASP A 231 -13.13 7.85 27.59
C ASP A 231 -14.61 7.99 28.04
#